data_AF-A0A946E0Y5-F1
#
_entry.id   AF-A0A946E0Y5-F1
#
_cell.length_a   1.000
_cell.length_b   1.000
_cell.length_c   1.000
_cell.angle_alpha   90.00
_cell.angle_beta   90.00
_cell.angle_gamma   90.00
#
_symmetry.space_group_name_H-M   'P 1'
#
loop_
_entity.id
_entity.type
_entity.pdbx_description
1 polymer ?
#
loop_
_entity_poly.entity_id
_entity_poly.type
_entity_poly.pdbx_seq_one_letter_code
_entity_poly.pdbx_strand_id
1 'polypeptide(L)' 'GRLYFEDDVRLVVADEISPDNCRLWDTTTNDPMDKDRFVKDLDNVAEGYQEVARRLGILPEMNNVADMPKAVL' A
#
# COMPACT_ATOMS: atom_id res chain seq x y z
N GLY A 1 19.27 -5.01 0.85
CA GLY A 1 20.51 -5.73 0.47
C GLY A 1 21.64 -4.76 0.17
N ARG A 2 22.83 -5.29 -0.15
CA ARG A 2 23.99 -4.52 -0.61
C ARG A 2 24.36 -5.00 -2.00
N LEU A 3 24.52 -4.09 -2.95
CA LEU A 3 25.11 -4.35 -4.25
C LEU A 3 26.52 -3.77 -4.24
N TYR A 4 27.51 -4.61 -4.55
CA TYR A 4 28.91 -4.23 -4.64
C TYR A 4 29.24 -3.95 -6.11
N PHE A 5 29.72 -2.74 -6.37
CA PHE A 5 30.32 -2.32 -7.63
C PHE A 5 31.84 -2.21 -7.43
N GLU A 6 32.60 -2.02 -8.50
CA GLU A 6 34.07 -2.03 -8.45
C GLU A 6 34.63 -1.03 -7.42
N ASP A 7 34.06 0.18 -7.36
CA ASP A 7 34.53 1.25 -6.48
C ASP A 7 33.52 1.67 -5.39
N ASP A 8 32.27 1.19 -5.44
CA ASP A 8 31.21 1.63 -4.52
C ASP A 8 30.26 0.51 -4.06
N VAL A 9 29.61 0.76 -2.91
CA VAL A 9 28.52 -0.09 -2.40
C VAL A 9 27.20 0.68 -2.45
N ARG A 10 26.19 0.12 -3.11
CA ARG A 10 24.82 0.66 -3.08
C ARG A 10 23.94 -0.15 -2.13
N LEU A 11 23.28 0.56 -1.22
CA LEU A 11 22.22 -0.02 -0.40
C LEU A 11 20.95 -0.09 -1.22
N VAL A 12 20.30 -1.25 -1.20
CA VAL A 12 19.04 -1.50 -1.92
C VAL A 12 17.97 -1.87 -0.92
N VAL A 13 16.83 -1.18 -0.96
CA VAL A 13 15.63 -1.57 -0.21
C VAL A 13 15.05 -2.81 -0.88
N ALA A 14 14.70 -3.81 -0.08
CA ALA A 14 14.10 -5.06 -0.52
C ALA A 14 12.73 -5.22 0.17
N ASP A 15 12.12 -6.39 -0.02
CA ASP A 15 10.80 -6.71 0.51
C ASP A 15 9.72 -5.79 -0.08
N GLU A 16 8.63 -5.57 0.65
CA GLU A 16 7.52 -4.72 0.24
C GLU A 16 7.49 -3.37 0.96
N ILE A 17 6.89 -2.38 0.31
CA ILE A 17 6.41 -1.14 0.92
C ILE A 17 4.91 -1.09 0.69
N SER A 18 4.14 -1.30 1.75
CA SER A 18 2.69 -1.48 1.69
C SER A 18 2.03 -0.95 2.98
N PRO A 19 0.70 -0.78 3.01
CA PRO A 19 0.01 -0.43 4.26
C PRO A 19 0.13 -1.52 5.36
N ASP A 20 0.67 -2.71 5.06
CA ASP A 20 0.96 -3.73 6.08
C ASP A 20 2.17 -3.37 6.95
N ASN A 21 3.11 -2.61 6.39
CA ASN A 21 4.40 -2.29 6.99
C ASN A 21 4.66 -0.79 7.18
N CYS A 22 3.73 0.06 6.73
CA CYS A 22 3.74 1.50 6.93
C CYS A 22 2.54 1.94 7.78
N ARG A 23 2.72 2.93 8.67
CA ARG A 23 1.58 3.65 9.27
C ARG A 23 1.21 4.84 8.40
N LEU A 24 0.00 4.84 7.87
CA LEU A 24 -0.50 5.81 6.92
C LEU A 24 -1.79 6.37 7.48
N TRP A 25 -1.74 7.61 7.99
CA TRP A 25 -2.91 8.26 8.58
C TRP A 25 -3.34 9.42 7.70
N ASP A 26 -4.64 9.58 7.53
CA ASP A 26 -5.17 10.75 6.85
C ASP A 26 -4.77 12.02 7.61
N THR A 27 -4.16 12.98 6.92
CA THR A 27 -3.64 14.19 7.56
C THR A 27 -4.72 15.16 8.04
N THR A 28 -5.96 15.02 7.54
CA THR A 28 -7.09 15.89 7.90
C THR A 28 -7.94 15.25 8.99
N THR A 29 -8.25 13.96 8.89
CA THR A 29 -9.15 13.25 9.81
C THR A 29 -8.42 12.45 10.89
N ASN A 30 -7.12 12.22 10.71
CA ASN A 30 -6.31 11.34 11.56
C ASN A 30 -6.82 9.88 11.56
N ASP A 31 -7.55 9.48 10.52
CA ASP A 31 -8.06 8.12 10.31
C ASP A 31 -6.94 7.20 9.79
N PRO A 32 -6.68 6.03 10.43
CA PRO A 32 -5.64 5.11 9.97
C PRO A 32 -6.06 4.39 8.69
N MET A 33 -5.24 4.42 7.64
CA MET A 33 -5.48 3.80 6.32
C MET A 33 -4.64 2.53 6.09
N ASP A 34 -4.04 2.01 7.16
CA ASP A 34 -3.08 0.90 7.15
C ASP A 34 -3.59 -0.31 7.94
N LYS A 35 -2.74 -1.31 8.17
CA LYS A 35 -3.08 -2.54 8.91
C LYS A 35 -3.57 -2.28 10.34
N ASP A 36 -3.31 -1.11 10.92
CA ASP A 36 -3.91 -0.70 12.20
C ASP A 36 -5.44 -0.79 12.17
N ARG A 37 -6.10 -0.67 11.00
CA ARG A 37 -7.56 -0.90 10.91
C ARG A 37 -7.93 -2.30 11.35
N PHE A 38 -7.22 -3.33 10.86
CA PHE A 38 -7.45 -4.70 11.29
C PHE A 38 -7.06 -4.93 12.75
N VAL A 39 -5.89 -4.42 13.17
CA VAL A 39 -5.37 -4.64 14.55
C VAL A 39 -6.25 -4.00 15.62
N LYS A 40 -6.87 -2.86 15.30
CA LYS A 40 -7.75 -2.12 16.23
C LYS A 40 -9.22 -2.48 16.06
N ASP A 41 -9.54 -3.52 15.27
CA ASP A 41 -10.91 -3.96 14.98
C ASP A 41 -11.77 -2.82 14.40
N LEU A 42 -11.17 -2.00 13.53
CA LEU A 42 -11.84 -0.98 12.74
C LEU A 42 -12.35 -1.61 11.45
N ASP A 43 -13.56 -1.21 11.06
CA ASP A 43 -14.12 -1.58 9.77
C ASP A 43 -13.33 -0.99 8.60
N ASN A 44 -13.68 -1.46 7.40
CA ASN A 44 -13.25 -0.90 6.11
C ASN A 44 -11.73 -0.99 5.83
N VAL A 45 -11.14 -2.15 6.14
CA VAL A 45 -9.71 -2.42 5.90
C VAL A 45 -9.37 -2.30 4.40
N ALA A 46 -10.18 -2.92 3.53
CA ALA A 46 -9.94 -2.91 2.08
C ALA A 46 -10.05 -1.50 1.49
N GLU A 47 -11.02 -0.72 1.95
CA GLU A 47 -11.26 0.66 1.54
C GLU A 47 -10.11 1.57 1.96
N GLY A 48 -9.53 1.37 3.15
CA GLY A 48 -8.32 2.07 3.58
C GLY A 48 -7.16 1.85 2.60
N TYR A 49 -6.94 0.60 2.17
CA TYR A 49 -5.88 0.24 1.24
C TYR A 49 -6.16 0.78 -0.17
N GLN A 50 -7.42 0.71 -0.63
CA GLN A 50 -7.84 1.28 -1.90
C GLN A 50 -7.66 2.79 -1.94
N GLU A 51 -7.94 3.48 -0.83
CA GLU A 51 -7.76 4.93 -0.74
C GLU A 51 -6.27 5.31 -0.81
N VAL A 52 -5.38 4.53 -0.17
CA VAL A 52 -3.92 4.71 -0.34
C VAL A 52 -3.52 4.52 -1.81
N ALA A 53 -3.96 3.44 -2.45
CA ALA A 53 -3.65 3.18 -3.86
C ALA A 53 -4.19 4.27 -4.79
N ARG A 54 -5.40 4.79 -4.51
CA ARG A 54 -6.02 5.90 -5.25
C ARG A 54 -5.21 7.18 -5.12
N ARG A 55 -4.76 7.53 -3.91
CA ARG A 55 -3.94 8.73 -3.66
C ARG A 55 -2.56 8.65 -4.32
N LEU A 56 -1.98 7.45 -4.37
CA LEU A 56 -0.71 7.21 -5.06
C LEU A 56 -0.88 7.13 -6.60
N GLY A 57 -2.10 7.06 -7.11
CA GLY A 57 -2.37 6.94 -8.54
C GLY A 57 -1.94 5.59 -9.13
N ILE A 58 -1.91 4.53 -8.32
CA ILE A 58 -1.44 3.18 -8.71
C ILE A 58 -2.59 2.17 -8.89
N LEU A 59 -3.84 2.62 -8.76
CA LEU A 59 -4.98 1.79 -9.15
C LEU A 59 -4.92 1.57 -10.67
N PRO A 60 -5.09 0.32 -11.16
CA PRO A 60 -5.17 0.05 -12.59
C PRO A 60 -6.25 0.94 -13.20
N GLU A 61 -5.97 1.55 -14.37
CA GLU A 61 -7.01 2.27 -15.08
C GLU A 61 -8.18 1.32 -15.33
N MET A 62 -9.36 1.68 -14.81
CA MET A 62 -10.59 0.89 -14.93
C MET A 62 -11.16 0.97 -16.36
N ASN A 63 -10.36 0.61 -17.36
CA ASN A 63 -10.75 0.68 -18.76
C ASN A 63 -11.53 -0.56 -19.22
N ASN A 64 -11.62 -1.62 -18.40
CA ASN A 64 -12.45 -2.79 -18.69
C ASN A 64 -12.95 -3.52 -17.43
N VAL A 65 -14.23 -3.89 -17.44
CA VAL A 65 -14.90 -4.70 -16.39
C VAL A 65 -14.26 -6.10 -16.26
N ALA A 66 -13.51 -6.55 -17.27
CA ALA A 66 -12.81 -7.83 -17.28
C ALA A 66 -11.59 -7.90 -16.33
N ASP A 67 -11.02 -6.76 -15.94
CA ASP A 67 -9.84 -6.67 -15.08
C ASP A 67 -10.17 -6.51 -13.59
N MET A 68 -11.45 -6.66 -13.22
CA MET A 68 -11.88 -6.71 -11.82
C MET A 68 -11.20 -7.90 -11.12
N PRO A 69 -10.39 -7.69 -10.06
CA PRO A 69 -9.88 -8.80 -9.26
C PRO A 69 -11.07 -9.54 -8.66
N LYS A 70 -11.15 -10.85 -8.92
CA LYS A 70 -12.25 -11.75 -8.51
C LYS A 70 -12.44 -11.92 -6.99
N ALA A 71 -11.83 -11.07 -6.17
CA ALA A 71 -11.77 -11.20 -4.71
C ALA A 71 -12.50 -10.06 -3.98
N VAL A 72 -13.58 -9.55 -4.57
CA VAL A 72 -14.58 -8.72 -3.85
C VAL A 72 -15.93 -9.43 -3.95
N LEU A 73 -16.01 -10.65 -3.41
CA LEU A 73 -17.22 -11.39 -3.02
C LEU A 73 -16.85 -12.38 -1.91
#